data_AF-A0AAW2J0E1-F1
#
_entry.id   AF-A0AAW2J0E1-F1
#
_cell.length_a   1.000
_cell.length_b   1.000
_cell.length_c   1.000
_cell.angle_alpha   90.00
_cell.angle_beta   90.00
_cell.angle_gamma   90.00
#
_symmetry.space_group_name_H-M   'P 1'
#
loop_
_entity.id
_entity.type
_entity.pdbx_description
1 polymer ?
#
loop_
_entity_poly.entity_id
_entity_poly.type
_entity_poly.pdbx_seq_one_letter_code
_entity_poly.pdbx_strand_id
1 'polypeptide(L)'
;MDFCTCPICNFSIPSPSSRGISHVDEHFSDEDYARDFEFAQQIACTPPTLPRIAEDSSECKPSYGDDPQNSSCRCDARITEGVGNTCDEKHASLFRSQSKESFYKVEGGLMTMLRKCLELESENSTSILSGHVDHFQSTDSWDAGWGCGWRNIQMLSSHLITQRPEAREVLYGGSGFVPSIGSLQRWLELAWQKGFDTPGANDFDQKIYGKRNWIGTTECAALFRSFGLRARIVDFSSRDFELASSAPHLGPDTMKLSQAIVLPHDGHSRTIVGIQAKHQKNGKQQYNLLISILL
;
A
#
# COMPACT_ATOMS: atom_id res chain seq x y z
N MET A 1 38.45 3.07 6.15
CA MET A 1 37.15 2.57 6.61
C MET A 1 36.24 3.76 6.60
N ASP A 2 35.40 3.86 5.58
CA ASP A 2 34.63 5.08 5.36
C ASP A 2 33.40 5.07 6.29
N PHE A 3 33.09 6.21 6.88
CA PHE A 3 31.94 6.39 7.78
C PHE A 3 30.94 7.34 7.12
N CYS A 4 29.65 7.00 7.16
CA CYS A 4 28.55 7.85 6.77
C CYS A 4 27.83 8.37 8.02
N THR A 5 27.37 9.61 7.99
CA THR A 5 26.60 10.21 9.09
C THR A 5 25.14 9.81 8.97
N CYS A 6 24.52 9.40 10.07
CA CYS A 6 23.09 9.13 10.12
C CYS A 6 22.29 10.41 9.83
N PRO A 7 21.38 10.43 8.83
CA PRO A 7 20.63 11.64 8.51
C PRO A 7 19.54 12.01 9.54
N ILE A 8 19.30 11.16 10.55
CA ILE A 8 18.21 11.32 11.52
C ILE A 8 18.74 11.76 12.89
N CYS A 9 19.80 11.10 13.40
CA CYS A 9 20.41 11.45 14.68
C CYS A 9 21.85 11.98 14.59
N ASN A 10 22.38 12.14 13.37
CA ASN A 10 23.72 12.66 13.11
C ASN A 10 24.88 11.81 13.68
N PHE A 11 24.64 10.54 14.01
CA PHE A 11 25.67 9.62 14.50
C PHE A 11 26.55 9.07 13.38
N SER A 12 27.86 8.92 13.60
CA SER A 12 28.78 8.35 12.60
C SER A 12 28.66 6.82 12.54
N ILE A 13 28.29 6.29 11.37
CA ILE A 13 28.09 4.86 11.13
C ILE A 13 29.07 4.38 10.05
N PRO A 14 29.57 3.14 10.10
CA PRO A 14 30.36 2.59 8.99
C PRO A 14 29.54 2.58 7.67
N SER A 15 30.16 3.01 6.56
CA SER A 15 29.64 2.97 5.17
C SER A 15 29.21 1.54 4.73
N PRO A 16 28.46 1.38 3.62
CA PRO A 16 27.28 0.50 3.50
C PRO A 16 27.61 -0.98 3.76
N SER A 17 27.50 -1.36 5.02
CA SER A 17 27.39 -2.73 5.49
C SER A 17 26.03 -2.89 6.16
N SER A 18 25.58 -4.13 6.38
CA SER A 18 24.30 -4.46 7.03
C SER A 18 24.02 -3.67 8.32
N ARG A 19 25.07 -3.22 9.02
CA ARG A 19 25.01 -2.38 10.22
C ARG A 19 24.52 -0.95 9.98
N GLY A 20 24.81 -0.35 8.81
CA GLY A 20 24.33 1.00 8.46
C GLY A 20 22.82 1.05 8.21
N ILE A 21 22.29 -0.01 7.59
CA ILE A 21 20.85 -0.18 7.35
C ILE A 21 20.11 -0.39 8.69
N SER A 22 20.66 -1.25 9.57
CA SER A 22 20.11 -1.48 10.91
C SER A 22 20.00 -0.21 11.74
N HIS A 23 21.02 0.67 11.71
CA HIS A 23 20.99 1.92 12.46
C HIS A 23 19.94 2.90 11.93
N VAL A 24 19.80 3.00 10.61
CA VAL A 24 18.75 3.84 10.01
C VAL A 24 17.39 3.29 10.44
N ASP A 25 17.17 1.98 10.36
CA ASP A 25 15.93 1.32 10.77
C ASP A 25 15.58 1.52 12.27
N GLU A 26 16.56 1.66 13.17
CA GLU A 26 16.34 1.94 14.60
C GLU A 26 15.64 3.29 14.85
N HIS A 27 15.89 4.32 14.02
CA HIS A 27 15.21 5.63 14.09
C HIS A 27 13.73 5.57 13.68
N PHE A 28 13.31 4.45 13.09
CA PHE A 28 11.94 4.23 12.62
C PHE A 28 11.17 3.22 13.46
N SER A 29 11.68 2.87 14.65
CA SER A 29 10.93 2.06 15.62
C SER A 29 9.80 2.89 16.26
N ASP A 30 8.68 2.97 15.55
CA ASP A 30 7.42 3.48 16.10
C ASP A 30 6.69 2.34 16.83
N GLU A 31 6.08 2.59 17.98
CA GLU A 31 5.39 1.55 18.77
C GLU A 31 4.22 0.95 17.98
N ASP A 32 3.51 1.78 17.23
CA ASP A 32 2.40 1.34 16.38
C ASP A 32 2.90 0.53 15.18
N TYR A 33 4.05 0.89 14.60
CA TYR A 33 4.67 0.10 13.52
C TYR A 33 5.19 -1.25 14.03
N ALA A 34 5.87 -1.28 15.18
CA ALA A 34 6.42 -2.50 15.74
C ALA A 34 5.30 -3.51 16.04
N ARG A 35 4.18 -3.03 16.61
CA ARG A 35 2.98 -3.83 16.84
C ARG A 35 2.37 -4.34 15.53
N ASP A 36 2.15 -3.45 14.56
CA ASP A 36 1.57 -3.79 13.26
C ASP A 36 2.43 -4.80 12.48
N PHE A 37 3.76 -4.67 12.56
CA PHE A 37 4.72 -5.55 11.91
C PHE A 37 4.78 -6.93 12.55
N GLU A 38 4.83 -7.00 13.89
CA GLU A 38 4.76 -8.27 14.62
C GLU A 38 3.46 -9.00 14.28
N PHE A 39 2.35 -8.26 14.27
CA PHE A 39 1.04 -8.79 13.95
C PHE A 39 0.96 -9.31 12.50
N ALA A 40 1.50 -8.56 11.54
CA ALA A 40 1.56 -9.00 10.15
C ALA A 40 2.45 -10.24 9.93
N GLN A 41 3.56 -10.36 10.66
CA GLN A 41 4.40 -11.57 10.63
C GLN A 41 3.68 -12.79 11.19
N GLN A 42 2.97 -12.66 12.31
CA GLN A 42 2.19 -13.75 12.88
C GLN A 42 1.14 -14.28 11.88
N ILE A 43 0.50 -13.38 11.14
CA ILE A 43 -0.43 -13.76 10.06
C ILE A 43 0.30 -14.44 8.90
N ALA A 44 1.42 -13.89 8.43
CA ALA A 44 2.18 -14.44 7.31
C ALA A 44 2.78 -15.82 7.60
N CYS A 45 3.16 -16.09 8.86
CA CYS A 45 3.71 -17.37 9.30
C CYS A 45 2.64 -18.43 9.60
N THR A 46 1.35 -18.08 9.58
CA THR A 46 0.26 -19.04 9.74
C THR A 46 -0.07 -19.63 8.36
N PRO A 47 0.17 -20.92 8.10
CA PRO A 47 -0.15 -21.51 6.79
C PRO A 47 -1.66 -21.43 6.54
N PRO A 48 -2.11 -21.13 5.30
CA PRO A 48 -3.52 -21.28 4.98
C PRO A 48 -3.88 -22.74 5.22
N THR A 49 -4.75 -22.99 6.19
CA THR A 49 -5.20 -24.35 6.50
C THR A 49 -6.08 -24.78 5.34
N LEU A 50 -5.52 -25.53 4.39
CA LEU A 50 -6.28 -26.22 3.36
C LEU A 50 -7.30 -27.14 4.06
N PRO A 51 -8.61 -27.03 3.78
CA PRO A 51 -9.57 -28.00 4.29
C PRO A 51 -9.16 -29.38 3.79
N ARG A 52 -8.90 -30.30 4.73
CA ARG A 52 -8.69 -31.71 4.38
C ARG A 52 -10.01 -32.23 3.80
N ILE A 53 -10.04 -32.45 2.50
CA ILE A 53 -11.08 -33.27 1.88
C ILE A 53 -10.85 -34.68 2.43
N ALA A 54 -11.72 -35.13 3.33
CA ALA A 54 -11.77 -36.53 3.70
C ALA A 54 -12.21 -37.30 2.44
N GLU A 55 -11.32 -38.11 1.88
CA GLU A 55 -11.69 -39.16 0.93
C GLU A 55 -12.53 -40.18 1.70
N ASP A 56 -13.85 -40.00 1.69
CA ASP A 56 -14.76 -41.06 2.12
C ASP A 56 -15.07 -41.93 0.90
N SER A 57 -14.40 -43.06 0.86
CA SER A 57 -14.61 -44.13 -0.11
C SER A 57 -15.96 -44.79 0.15
N SER A 58 -16.99 -44.40 -0.60
CA SER A 58 -18.22 -45.20 -0.70
C SER A 58 -18.60 -45.40 -2.17
N GLU A 59 -18.32 -46.60 -2.67
CA GLU A 59 -18.76 -47.10 -3.97
C GLU A 59 -20.30 -47.07 -4.07
N CYS A 60 -20.86 -46.24 -4.95
CA CYS A 60 -22.28 -46.32 -5.31
C CYS A 60 -22.49 -47.42 -6.36
N LYS A 61 -23.07 -48.55 -5.95
CA LYS A 61 -23.72 -49.48 -6.88
C LYS A 61 -25.14 -49.01 -7.21
N PRO A 62 -25.60 -49.08 -8.47
CA PRO A 62 -26.97 -48.74 -8.82
C PRO A 62 -27.89 -49.94 -8.55
N SER A 63 -28.99 -49.73 -7.84
CA SER A 63 -30.11 -50.68 -7.81
C SER A 63 -31.38 -49.98 -8.28
N TYR A 64 -32.00 -50.58 -9.29
CA TYR A 64 -33.29 -50.26 -9.89
C TYR A 64 -34.45 -50.35 -8.89
N GLY A 65 -35.47 -49.51 -9.07
CA GLY A 65 -36.78 -49.61 -8.43
C GLY A 65 -37.66 -48.40 -8.71
N ASP A 66 -38.71 -48.59 -9.51
CA ASP A 66 -39.73 -47.61 -9.93
C ASP A 66 -40.69 -47.20 -8.79
N ASP A 67 -41.04 -45.91 -8.68
CA ASP A 67 -42.39 -45.34 -8.92
C ASP A 67 -42.47 -43.82 -8.54
N PRO A 68 -43.38 -43.03 -9.15
CA PRO A 68 -43.39 -41.56 -9.05
C PRO A 68 -44.47 -41.02 -8.10
N GLN A 69 -44.15 -39.95 -7.35
CA GLN A 69 -44.96 -38.73 -7.22
C GLN A 69 -44.51 -37.83 -6.03
N ASN A 70 -44.57 -36.53 -6.30
CA ASN A 70 -44.87 -35.42 -5.40
C ASN A 70 -43.76 -34.79 -4.51
N SER A 71 -43.27 -33.66 -5.03
CA SER A 71 -43.01 -32.34 -4.41
C SER A 71 -42.45 -32.17 -2.98
N SER A 72 -41.49 -31.23 -2.92
CA SER A 72 -41.08 -30.41 -1.76
C SER A 72 -40.24 -31.10 -0.68
N CYS A 73 -38.94 -31.27 -0.94
CA CYS A 73 -37.94 -31.45 0.11
C CYS A 73 -37.37 -30.08 0.57
N ARG A 74 -37.91 -29.54 1.66
CA ARG A 74 -37.18 -28.65 2.55
C ARG A 74 -36.10 -29.47 3.23
N CYS A 75 -34.83 -29.17 2.99
CA CYS A 75 -33.73 -29.66 3.82
C CYS A 75 -33.26 -28.55 4.76
N ASP A 76 -33.65 -28.68 6.03
CA ASP A 76 -33.03 -27.97 7.14
C ASP A 76 -31.54 -28.35 7.22
N ALA A 77 -30.67 -27.43 6.82
CA ALA A 77 -29.25 -27.56 7.09
C ALA A 77 -29.01 -27.09 8.53
N ARG A 78 -28.84 -28.06 9.44
CA ARG A 78 -28.33 -27.81 10.79
C ARG A 78 -26.98 -27.11 10.67
N ILE A 79 -26.91 -25.86 11.11
CA ILE A 79 -25.66 -25.12 11.28
C ILE A 79 -24.92 -25.78 12.44
N THR A 80 -23.92 -26.59 12.11
CA THR A 80 -22.89 -26.98 13.07
C THR A 80 -21.96 -25.78 13.21
N GLU A 81 -22.01 -25.10 14.36
CA GLU A 81 -21.10 -24.01 14.71
C GLU A 81 -19.66 -24.56 14.79
N GLY A 82 -18.93 -24.46 13.68
CA GLY A 82 -17.49 -24.64 13.61
C GLY A 82 -16.79 -23.33 13.96
N VAL A 83 -16.38 -23.19 15.22
CA VAL A 83 -15.47 -22.13 15.67
C VAL A 83 -14.09 -22.41 15.10
N GLY A 84 -13.74 -21.72 14.00
CA GLY A 84 -12.39 -21.73 13.44
C GLY A 84 -12.32 -21.24 11.99
N ASN A 85 -11.86 -20.00 11.81
CA ASN A 85 -11.23 -19.43 10.60
C ASN A 85 -12.07 -18.74 9.49
N THR A 86 -12.93 -17.80 9.87
CA THR A 86 -13.70 -16.97 8.91
C THR A 86 -12.87 -15.90 8.16
N CYS A 87 -11.75 -15.42 8.72
CA CYS A 87 -10.95 -14.35 8.11
C CYS A 87 -10.12 -14.86 6.91
N ASP A 88 -9.50 -16.02 7.06
CA ASP A 88 -8.67 -16.63 6.01
C ASP A 88 -9.51 -17.04 4.79
N GLU A 89 -10.74 -17.52 5.01
CA GLU A 89 -11.68 -17.81 3.93
C GLU A 89 -12.09 -16.55 3.16
N LYS A 90 -12.37 -15.44 3.86
CA LYS A 90 -12.65 -14.15 3.22
C LYS A 90 -11.45 -13.63 2.43
N HIS A 91 -10.24 -13.80 2.96
CA HIS A 91 -9.00 -13.42 2.29
C HIS A 91 -8.79 -14.22 1.00
N ALA A 92 -8.95 -15.54 1.05
CA ALA A 92 -8.86 -16.42 -0.12
C ALA A 92 -9.97 -16.13 -1.14
N SER A 93 -11.19 -15.86 -0.67
CA SER A 93 -12.32 -15.47 -1.52
C SER A 93 -12.09 -14.14 -2.22
N LEU A 94 -11.60 -13.12 -1.52
CA LEU A 94 -11.26 -11.82 -2.11
C LEU A 94 -10.11 -11.95 -3.11
N PHE A 95 -9.07 -12.72 -2.79
CA PHE A 95 -7.98 -13.00 -3.72
C PHE A 95 -8.47 -13.54 -5.06
N ARG A 96 -9.44 -14.47 -5.04
CA ARG A 96 -10.01 -15.08 -6.25
C ARG A 96 -10.99 -14.19 -6.99
N SER A 97 -11.64 -13.25 -6.30
CA SER A 97 -12.73 -12.42 -6.86
C SER A 97 -12.36 -10.95 -7.09
N GLN A 98 -11.18 -10.51 -6.67
CA GLN A 98 -10.71 -9.14 -6.93
C GLN A 98 -10.49 -8.92 -8.43
N SER A 99 -10.80 -7.71 -8.89
CA SER A 99 -10.59 -7.30 -10.28
C SER A 99 -9.35 -6.42 -10.40
N LYS A 100 -8.61 -6.60 -11.49
CA LYS A 100 -7.51 -5.72 -11.87
C LYS A 100 -8.04 -4.36 -12.32
N GLU A 101 -7.39 -3.29 -11.89
CA GLU A 101 -7.68 -1.94 -12.35
C GLU A 101 -7.04 -1.66 -13.72
N SER A 102 -7.72 -0.87 -14.54
CA SER A 102 -7.16 -0.32 -15.77
C SER A 102 -6.51 1.05 -15.51
N PHE A 103 -5.49 1.36 -16.29
CA PHE A 103 -4.81 2.65 -16.22
C PHE A 103 -4.39 3.08 -17.61
N TYR A 104 -4.13 4.39 -17.76
CA TYR A 104 -3.62 4.92 -19.02
C TYR A 104 -2.13 4.59 -19.15
N LYS A 105 -1.80 3.69 -20.07
CA LYS A 105 -0.41 3.31 -20.32
C LYS A 105 0.25 4.36 -21.22
N VAL A 106 1.17 5.12 -20.64
CA VAL A 106 2.01 6.07 -21.38
C VAL A 106 3.04 5.29 -22.21
N GLU A 107 3.07 5.53 -23.52
CA GLU A 107 4.04 4.92 -24.42
C GLU A 107 5.47 5.31 -24.02
N GLY A 108 6.38 4.33 -23.95
CA GLY A 108 7.74 4.53 -23.43
C GLY A 108 7.86 4.68 -21.90
N GLY A 109 6.73 4.77 -21.19
CA GLY A 109 6.65 4.81 -19.73
C GLY A 109 6.73 6.23 -19.16
N LEU A 110 5.78 6.58 -18.28
CA LEU A 110 5.66 7.90 -17.65
C LEU A 110 6.97 8.35 -16.98
N MET A 111 7.54 7.48 -16.15
CA MET A 111 8.76 7.80 -15.40
C MET A 111 9.99 7.95 -16.31
N THR A 112 10.03 7.22 -17.44
CA THR A 112 11.08 7.39 -18.45
C THR A 112 10.95 8.73 -19.16
N MET A 113 9.72 9.14 -19.50
CA MET A 113 9.47 10.46 -20.11
C MET A 113 9.84 11.59 -19.14
N LEU A 114 9.42 11.50 -17.87
CA LEU A 114 9.78 12.47 -16.84
C LEU A 114 11.30 12.60 -16.68
N ARG A 115 12.02 11.48 -16.66
CA ARG A 115 13.49 11.46 -16.63
C ARG A 115 14.09 12.22 -17.82
N LYS A 116 13.65 11.93 -19.04
CA LYS A 116 14.12 12.60 -20.25
C LYS A 116 13.84 14.11 -20.20
N CYS A 117 12.67 14.52 -19.72
CA CYS A 117 12.34 15.94 -19.56
C CYS A 117 13.29 16.64 -18.58
N LEU A 118 13.61 16.00 -17.45
CA LEU A 118 14.52 16.56 -16.45
C LEU A 118 15.98 16.62 -16.94
N GLU A 119 16.41 15.64 -17.73
CA GLU A 119 17.73 15.62 -18.38
C GLU A 119 17.89 16.72 -19.44
N LEU A 120 16.77 17.22 -19.99
CA LEU A 120 16.76 18.36 -20.92
C LEU A 120 16.71 19.73 -20.21
N GLU A 121 16.41 19.77 -18.90
CA GLU A 121 16.49 21.01 -18.12
C GLU A 121 17.96 21.39 -17.85
N SER A 122 18.24 22.68 -17.62
CA SER A 122 19.58 23.25 -17.54
C SER A 122 20.51 22.59 -16.49
N GLU A 123 21.83 22.72 -16.72
CA GLU A 123 22.93 22.06 -16.00
C GLU A 123 22.99 22.29 -14.46
N ASN A 124 22.14 23.14 -13.89
CA ASN A 124 22.17 23.50 -12.47
C ASN A 124 21.13 22.76 -11.62
N SER A 125 20.63 21.60 -12.06
CA SER A 125 19.66 20.84 -11.28
C SER A 125 20.06 19.38 -11.07
N THR A 126 19.70 18.86 -9.90
CA THR A 126 19.84 17.44 -9.54
C THR A 126 18.45 16.91 -9.25
N SER A 127 18.10 15.77 -9.82
CA SER A 127 16.79 15.15 -9.59
C SER A 127 16.92 13.71 -9.11
N ILE A 128 16.01 13.34 -8.21
CA ILE A 128 15.81 11.98 -7.73
C ILE A 128 14.39 11.60 -8.11
N LEU A 129 14.25 10.53 -8.90
CA LEU A 129 12.95 9.99 -9.29
C LEU A 129 12.69 8.67 -8.59
N SER A 130 11.42 8.38 -8.33
CA SER A 130 10.99 7.03 -8.03
C SER A 130 11.34 6.09 -9.19
N GLY A 131 11.31 4.79 -8.90
CA GLY A 131 11.32 3.76 -9.94
C GLY A 131 10.04 3.80 -10.78
N HIS A 132 9.64 2.65 -11.32
CA HIS A 132 8.38 2.55 -12.08
C HIS A 132 7.16 3.00 -11.27
N VAL A 133 6.24 3.73 -11.91
CA VAL A 133 4.93 4.13 -11.40
C VAL A 133 3.96 4.20 -12.57
N ASP A 134 2.83 3.51 -12.47
CA ASP A 134 1.70 3.65 -13.39
C ASP A 134 0.78 4.79 -12.92
N HIS A 135 0.20 5.53 -13.87
CA HIS A 135 -0.70 6.64 -13.56
C HIS A 135 -2.16 6.19 -13.54
N PHE A 136 -2.78 6.22 -12.37
CA PHE A 136 -4.20 5.95 -12.18
C PHE A 136 -4.94 7.28 -11.98
N GLN A 137 -5.76 7.65 -12.95
CA GLN A 137 -6.61 8.84 -12.90
C GLN A 137 -8.02 8.49 -12.41
N SER A 138 -8.73 9.49 -11.87
CA SER A 138 -10.14 9.32 -11.54
C SER A 138 -10.97 9.26 -12.82
N THR A 139 -12.15 8.64 -12.75
CA THR A 139 -13.12 8.69 -13.85
C THR A 139 -14.37 9.44 -13.41
N ASP A 140 -14.85 10.34 -14.26
CA ASP A 140 -16.03 11.19 -13.99
C ASP A 140 -17.27 10.38 -13.61
N SER A 141 -17.40 9.18 -14.18
CA SER A 141 -18.55 8.30 -13.96
C SER A 141 -18.51 7.54 -12.64
N TRP A 142 -17.37 7.49 -11.93
CA TRP A 142 -17.19 6.61 -10.79
C TRP A 142 -16.63 7.33 -9.56
N ASP A 143 -15.39 7.81 -9.65
CA ASP A 143 -14.60 8.22 -8.49
C ASP A 143 -14.17 9.69 -8.46
N ALA A 144 -14.62 10.48 -9.43
CA ALA A 144 -14.44 11.93 -9.39
C ALA A 144 -15.00 12.53 -8.08
N GLY A 145 -14.20 13.39 -7.45
CA GLY A 145 -14.53 14.07 -6.20
C GLY A 145 -14.32 13.27 -4.91
N TRP A 146 -13.95 11.98 -4.99
CA TRP A 146 -13.72 11.17 -3.77
C TRP A 146 -12.63 10.09 -3.88
N GLY A 147 -12.23 9.73 -5.09
CA GLY A 147 -11.32 8.63 -5.40
C GLY A 147 -9.83 8.89 -5.14
N CYS A 148 -9.44 10.14 -4.85
CA CYS A 148 -8.03 10.53 -4.88
C CYS A 148 -7.10 9.67 -4.00
N GLY A 149 -7.52 9.37 -2.76
CA GLY A 149 -6.75 8.51 -1.87
C GLY A 149 -6.60 7.09 -2.40
N TRP A 150 -7.67 6.54 -2.99
CA TRP A 150 -7.66 5.22 -3.63
C TRP A 150 -6.74 5.16 -4.85
N ARG A 151 -6.77 6.20 -5.70
CA ARG A 151 -5.87 6.31 -6.85
C ARG A 151 -4.41 6.44 -6.44
N ASN A 152 -4.13 7.12 -5.33
CA ASN A 152 -2.79 7.16 -4.75
C ASN A 152 -2.32 5.78 -4.26
N ILE A 153 -3.18 5.00 -3.60
CA ILE A 153 -2.88 3.60 -3.24
C ILE A 153 -2.57 2.78 -4.49
N GLN A 154 -3.32 2.97 -5.59
CA GLN A 154 -3.06 2.26 -6.85
C GLN A 154 -1.70 2.63 -7.46
N MET A 155 -1.36 3.92 -7.50
CA MET A 155 -0.04 4.39 -7.97
C MET A 155 1.10 3.82 -7.12
N LEU A 156 0.99 3.88 -5.79
CA LEU A 156 1.98 3.30 -4.87
C LEU A 156 2.07 1.77 -5.04
N SER A 157 0.93 1.08 -5.20
CA SER A 157 0.90 -0.36 -5.45
C SER A 157 1.63 -0.75 -6.73
N SER A 158 1.47 0.02 -7.83
CA SER A 158 2.15 -0.27 -9.10
C SER A 158 3.67 -0.26 -8.95
N HIS A 159 4.19 0.68 -8.17
CA HIS A 159 5.60 0.78 -7.87
C HIS A 159 6.07 -0.40 -7.04
N LEU A 160 5.39 -0.67 -5.92
CA LEU A 160 5.77 -1.75 -5.00
C LEU A 160 5.76 -3.11 -5.71
N ILE A 161 4.70 -3.42 -6.47
CA ILE A 161 4.57 -4.67 -7.23
C ILE A 161 5.68 -4.79 -8.28
N THR A 162 6.09 -3.70 -8.92
CA THR A 162 7.08 -3.75 -10.00
C THR A 162 8.52 -3.73 -9.48
N GLN A 163 8.79 -3.00 -8.41
CA GLN A 163 10.15 -2.67 -7.96
C GLN A 163 10.60 -3.48 -6.75
N ARG A 164 9.68 -4.11 -6.02
CA ARG A 164 9.98 -4.84 -4.77
C ARG A 164 9.43 -6.26 -4.84
N PRO A 165 10.27 -7.26 -5.17
CA PRO A 165 9.85 -8.65 -5.25
C PRO A 165 9.14 -9.12 -3.97
N GLU A 166 9.65 -8.74 -2.80
CA GLU A 166 9.05 -9.11 -1.51
C GLU A 166 7.65 -8.52 -1.33
N ALA A 167 7.39 -7.32 -1.85
CA ALA A 167 6.06 -6.71 -1.79
C ALA A 167 5.11 -7.33 -2.82
N ARG A 168 5.63 -7.68 -4.00
CA ARG A 168 4.86 -8.35 -5.06
C ARG A 168 4.27 -9.68 -4.62
N GLU A 169 5.01 -10.46 -3.84
CA GLU A 169 4.57 -11.78 -3.36
C GLU A 169 3.44 -11.70 -2.33
N VAL A 170 3.36 -10.61 -1.55
CA VAL A 170 2.39 -10.48 -0.45
C VAL A 170 1.20 -9.60 -0.78
N LEU A 171 1.41 -8.54 -1.57
CA LEU A 171 0.35 -7.56 -1.86
C LEU A 171 -0.82 -8.23 -2.58
N TYR A 172 -2.00 -8.04 -2.02
CA TYR A 172 -3.26 -8.51 -2.58
C TYR A 172 -3.27 -10.01 -2.88
N GLY A 173 -2.60 -10.78 -2.01
CA GLY A 173 -2.46 -12.24 -2.15
C GLY A 173 -1.49 -12.67 -3.26
N GLY A 174 -0.53 -11.83 -3.63
CA GLY A 174 0.46 -12.16 -4.66
C GLY A 174 -0.10 -12.11 -6.08
N SER A 175 -1.18 -11.36 -6.31
CA SER A 175 -1.88 -11.31 -7.60
C SER A 175 -1.03 -10.74 -8.74
N GLY A 176 0.04 -10.00 -8.41
CA GLY A 176 0.92 -9.35 -9.37
C GLY A 176 0.27 -8.20 -10.15
N PHE A 177 -0.90 -7.71 -9.71
CA PHE A 177 -1.57 -6.56 -10.32
C PHE A 177 -2.17 -5.62 -9.29
N VAL A 178 -2.42 -4.38 -9.71
CA VAL A 178 -3.10 -3.35 -8.92
C VAL A 178 -4.62 -3.58 -8.95
N PRO A 179 -5.32 -3.78 -7.81
CA PRO A 179 -6.76 -4.01 -7.77
C PRO A 179 -7.60 -2.75 -8.02
N SER A 180 -8.85 -2.96 -8.43
CA SER A 180 -9.89 -1.91 -8.52
C SER A 180 -10.20 -1.28 -7.17
N ILE A 181 -10.73 -0.04 -7.17
CA ILE A 181 -11.13 0.66 -5.93
C ILE A 181 -12.05 -0.20 -5.05
N GLY A 182 -13.07 -0.86 -5.64
CA GLY A 182 -13.97 -1.73 -4.87
C GLY A 182 -13.27 -2.97 -4.27
N SER A 183 -12.16 -3.42 -4.85
CA SER A 183 -11.35 -4.49 -4.26
C SER A 183 -10.44 -3.94 -3.16
N LEU A 184 -9.86 -2.75 -3.34
CA LEU A 184 -9.08 -2.05 -2.30
C LEU A 184 -9.91 -1.76 -1.05
N GLN A 185 -11.17 -1.33 -1.22
CA GLN A 185 -12.10 -1.15 -0.10
C GLN A 185 -12.29 -2.43 0.72
N ARG A 186 -12.46 -3.57 0.04
CA ARG A 186 -12.61 -4.88 0.72
C ARG A 186 -11.31 -5.31 1.39
N TRP A 187 -10.16 -5.04 0.77
CA TRP A 187 -8.87 -5.30 1.39
C TRP A 187 -8.67 -4.47 2.66
N LEU A 188 -9.11 -3.21 2.66
CA LEU A 188 -9.07 -2.34 3.84
C LEU A 188 -10.02 -2.85 4.94
N GLU A 189 -11.24 -3.28 4.61
CA GLU A 189 -12.13 -3.89 5.61
C GLU A 189 -11.55 -5.17 6.23
N LEU A 190 -10.78 -5.96 5.47
CA LEU A 190 -10.05 -7.11 6.01
C LEU A 190 -8.89 -6.67 6.90
N ALA A 191 -8.19 -5.58 6.58
CA ALA A 191 -7.19 -5.00 7.46
C ALA A 191 -7.81 -4.56 8.80
N TRP A 192 -8.96 -3.89 8.77
CA TRP A 192 -9.70 -3.52 9.98
C TRP A 192 -10.18 -4.72 10.79
N GLN A 193 -10.70 -5.77 10.13
CA GLN A 193 -11.08 -7.02 10.81
C GLN A 193 -9.90 -7.71 11.49
N LYS A 194 -8.70 -7.50 10.95
CA LYS A 194 -7.43 -7.96 11.52
C LYS A 194 -6.93 -7.04 12.64
N GLY A 195 -7.59 -5.91 12.94
CA GLY A 195 -7.24 -5.02 14.05
C GLY A 195 -6.30 -3.86 13.68
N PHE A 196 -5.91 -3.74 12.41
CA PHE A 196 -5.17 -2.57 11.93
C PHE A 196 -6.09 -1.34 11.97
N ASP A 197 -5.57 -0.21 12.45
CA ASP A 197 -6.28 1.09 12.49
C ASP A 197 -7.71 1.00 13.03
N THR A 198 -7.86 0.42 14.23
CA THR A 198 -9.16 0.31 14.90
C THR A 198 -9.88 1.65 15.06
N PRO A 199 -9.21 2.78 15.39
CA PRO A 199 -9.85 4.10 15.42
C PRO A 199 -10.42 4.50 14.05
N GLY A 200 -9.63 4.45 12.98
CA GLY A 200 -10.11 4.78 11.63
C GLY A 200 -11.24 3.85 11.18
N ALA A 201 -11.16 2.55 11.50
CA ALA A 201 -12.24 1.61 11.23
C ALA A 201 -13.58 2.05 11.86
N ASN A 202 -13.55 2.54 13.11
CA ASN A 202 -14.75 3.00 13.81
C ASN A 202 -15.33 4.27 13.18
N ASP A 203 -14.49 5.17 12.67
CA ASP A 203 -14.95 6.38 11.95
C ASP A 203 -15.74 6.04 10.67
N PHE A 204 -15.55 4.84 10.12
CA PHE A 204 -16.28 4.34 8.94
C PHE A 204 -17.34 3.28 9.26
N ASP A 205 -17.75 3.12 10.53
CA ASP A 205 -18.66 2.05 10.99
C ASP A 205 -18.17 0.64 10.58
N GLN A 206 -16.84 0.46 10.51
CA GLN A 206 -16.15 -0.76 10.08
C GLN A 206 -16.54 -1.22 8.67
N LYS A 207 -17.09 -0.33 7.83
CA LYS A 207 -17.58 -0.67 6.49
C LYS A 207 -17.38 0.48 5.51
N ILE A 208 -16.62 0.23 4.45
CA ILE A 208 -16.31 1.21 3.40
C ILE A 208 -16.57 0.67 1.98
N TYR A 209 -16.71 -0.64 1.81
CA TYR A 209 -17.02 -1.26 0.54
C TYR A 209 -18.37 -0.79 -0.01
N GLY A 210 -18.34 -0.34 -1.27
CA GLY A 210 -19.51 0.18 -1.98
C GLY A 210 -19.88 1.62 -1.61
N LYS A 211 -19.18 2.24 -0.65
CA LYS A 211 -19.36 3.65 -0.30
C LYS A 211 -18.39 4.54 -1.09
N ARG A 212 -18.72 5.82 -1.18
CA ARG A 212 -17.91 6.87 -1.85
C ARG A 212 -17.12 7.71 -0.84
N ASN A 213 -16.46 7.04 0.09
CA ASN A 213 -15.74 7.70 1.18
C ASN A 213 -14.35 8.14 0.75
N TRP A 214 -13.96 9.33 1.22
CA TRP A 214 -12.58 9.77 1.23
C TRP A 214 -11.77 8.91 2.20
N ILE A 215 -10.52 8.70 1.85
CA ILE A 215 -9.53 8.08 2.73
C ILE A 215 -8.26 8.92 2.75
N GLY A 216 -7.52 8.82 3.84
CA GLY A 216 -6.26 9.50 4.08
C GLY A 216 -5.07 8.54 4.20
N THR A 217 -4.02 9.05 4.83
CA THR A 217 -2.75 8.33 5.00
C THR A 217 -2.89 7.21 6.04
N THR A 218 -3.83 7.32 6.98
CA THR A 218 -4.18 6.30 7.99
C THR A 218 -4.67 5.02 7.34
N GLU A 219 -5.72 5.09 6.52
CA GLU A 219 -6.26 3.93 5.81
C GLU A 219 -5.24 3.34 4.83
N CYS A 220 -4.46 4.19 4.16
CA CYS A 220 -3.37 3.76 3.29
C CYS A 220 -2.31 2.95 4.05
N ALA A 221 -1.85 3.47 5.19
CA ALA A 221 -0.88 2.78 6.04
C ALA A 221 -1.45 1.48 6.58
N ALA A 222 -2.69 1.49 7.08
CA ALA A 222 -3.39 0.30 7.57
C ALA A 222 -3.43 -0.80 6.51
N LEU A 223 -3.81 -0.45 5.28
CA LEU A 223 -3.84 -1.38 4.16
C LEU A 223 -2.48 -2.01 3.90
N PHE A 224 -1.42 -1.21 3.70
CA PHE A 224 -0.10 -1.74 3.38
C PHE A 224 0.54 -2.52 4.54
N ARG A 225 0.35 -2.06 5.78
CA ARG A 225 0.80 -2.77 6.98
C ARG A 225 0.11 -4.12 7.15
N SER A 226 -1.16 -4.23 6.75
CA SER A 226 -1.87 -5.52 6.78
C SER A 226 -1.28 -6.60 5.87
N PHE A 227 -0.47 -6.21 4.88
CA PHE A 227 0.32 -7.11 4.03
C PHE A 227 1.77 -7.30 4.53
N GLY A 228 2.10 -6.80 5.72
CA GLY A 228 3.45 -6.87 6.29
C GLY A 228 4.44 -5.87 5.70
N LEU A 229 3.96 -4.86 4.98
CA LEU A 229 4.84 -3.80 4.47
C LEU A 229 5.05 -2.71 5.52
N ARG A 230 6.27 -2.16 5.52
CA ARG A 230 6.58 -0.97 6.31
C ARG A 230 5.93 0.26 5.68
N ALA A 231 5.02 0.90 6.41
CA ALA A 231 4.45 2.19 6.07
C ALA A 231 4.49 3.11 7.30
N ARG A 232 4.99 4.34 7.14
CA ARG A 232 5.05 5.36 8.19
C ARG A 232 4.22 6.57 7.76
N ILE A 233 3.45 7.10 8.70
CA ILE A 233 2.75 8.36 8.53
C ILE A 233 3.64 9.44 9.16
N VAL A 234 3.89 10.49 8.41
CA VAL A 234 4.59 11.68 8.91
C VAL A 234 3.62 12.84 8.77
N ASP A 235 3.25 13.42 9.90
CA ASP A 235 2.44 14.63 9.94
C ASP A 235 3.35 15.85 9.97
N PHE A 236 3.02 16.85 9.16
CA PHE A 236 3.76 18.11 9.07
C PHE A 236 2.85 19.21 9.58
N SER A 237 3.08 19.64 10.81
CA SER A 237 2.36 20.76 11.40
C SER A 237 3.00 22.09 11.00
N SER A 238 2.24 23.18 11.05
CA SER A 238 2.75 24.53 10.75
C SER A 238 3.92 24.96 11.65
N ARG A 239 4.09 24.35 12.83
CA ARG A 239 5.23 24.59 13.73
C ARG A 239 6.53 23.96 13.24
N ASP A 240 6.45 22.90 12.44
CA ASP A 240 7.62 22.19 11.91
C ASP A 240 8.34 23.01 10.83
N PHE A 241 7.61 23.87 10.11
CA PHE A 241 8.16 24.82 9.15
C PHE A 241 8.94 25.97 9.81
N GLU A 242 8.53 26.40 11.00
CA GLU A 242 9.25 27.43 11.76
C GLU A 242 10.60 26.89 12.28
N LEU A 243 10.64 25.65 12.79
CA LEU A 243 11.90 25.03 13.22
C LEU A 243 12.83 24.68 12.05
N ALA A 244 12.31 24.17 10.92
CA ALA A 244 13.11 23.83 9.75
C ALA A 244 13.79 25.06 9.10
N SER A 245 13.22 26.25 9.28
CA SER A 245 13.84 27.52 8.84
C SER A 245 15.09 27.91 9.67
N SER A 246 15.31 27.27 10.83
CA SER A 246 16.40 27.56 11.77
C SER A 246 17.53 26.52 11.78
N ALA A 247 17.39 25.41 11.04
CA ALA A 247 18.38 24.32 11.00
C ALA A 247 19.07 24.21 9.62
N PRO A 248 20.38 24.49 9.48
CA PRO A 248 21.04 24.62 8.17
C PRO A 248 21.44 23.30 7.45
N HIS A 249 20.98 22.11 7.88
CA HIS A 249 21.73 20.87 7.61
C HIS A 249 20.97 19.68 7.02
N LEU A 250 19.76 19.83 6.46
CA LEU A 250 19.19 18.76 5.62
C LEU A 250 19.83 18.79 4.22
N GLY A 251 20.98 18.14 4.07
CA GLY A 251 21.64 17.90 2.78
C GLY A 251 21.00 16.74 1.99
N PRO A 252 20.98 16.80 0.65
CA PRO A 252 20.25 15.88 -0.23
C PRO A 252 20.88 14.48 -0.43
N ASP A 253 22.07 14.19 0.10
CA ASP A 253 22.82 12.97 -0.26
C ASP A 253 22.29 11.66 0.37
N THR A 254 21.20 11.69 1.16
CA THR A 254 20.73 10.48 1.87
C THR A 254 19.22 10.23 1.83
N MET A 255 18.47 10.94 0.98
CA MET A 255 17.04 10.68 0.83
C MET A 255 16.82 9.57 -0.20
N LYS A 256 16.84 8.31 0.25
CA LYS A 256 16.15 7.25 -0.52
C LYS A 256 14.68 7.63 -0.55
N LEU A 257 14.16 7.96 -1.74
CA LEU A 257 12.75 8.27 -1.90
C LEU A 257 11.94 6.99 -1.68
N SER A 258 11.65 6.65 -0.42
CA SER A 258 10.54 5.77 -0.09
C SER A 258 9.28 6.54 -0.45
N GLN A 259 8.63 6.12 -1.54
CA GLN A 259 7.51 6.81 -2.17
C GLN A 259 6.49 7.32 -1.15
N ALA A 260 6.20 8.62 -1.19
CA ALA A 260 5.36 9.30 -0.21
C ALA A 260 4.07 9.78 -0.86
N ILE A 261 2.95 9.57 -0.16
CA ILE A 261 1.66 10.18 -0.47
C ILE A 261 1.58 11.48 0.33
N VAL A 262 1.22 12.57 -0.34
CA VAL A 262 0.98 13.87 0.31
C VAL A 262 -0.51 14.16 0.27
N LEU A 263 -1.07 14.46 1.43
CA LEU A 263 -2.40 15.04 1.56
C LEU A 263 -2.25 16.56 1.65
N PRO A 264 -2.56 17.35 0.61
CA PRO A 264 -2.83 18.76 0.80
C PRO A 264 -4.04 18.98 1.71
N HIS A 265 -4.02 20.12 2.41
CA HIS A 265 -4.99 20.58 3.39
C HIS A 265 -6.44 20.77 2.85
N ASP A 266 -6.65 20.70 1.52
CA ASP A 266 -7.93 21.03 0.87
C ASP A 266 -8.72 19.78 0.40
N GLY A 267 -8.67 18.67 1.14
CA GLY A 267 -9.50 17.48 0.84
C GLY A 267 -9.08 16.70 -0.41
N HIS A 268 -7.85 16.93 -0.89
CA HIS A 268 -7.27 16.19 -2.01
C HIS A 268 -5.96 15.53 -1.60
N SER A 269 -5.54 14.51 -2.34
CA SER A 269 -4.31 13.76 -2.10
C SER A 269 -3.54 13.56 -3.40
N ARG A 270 -2.21 13.56 -3.35
CA ARG A 270 -1.34 13.35 -4.51
C ARG A 270 -0.14 12.47 -4.17
N THR A 271 0.47 11.86 -5.19
CA THR A 271 1.65 11.01 -5.04
C THR A 271 2.91 11.76 -5.47
N ILE A 272 3.92 11.84 -4.60
CA ILE A 272 5.25 12.32 -4.98
C ILE A 272 5.98 11.20 -5.72
N VAL A 273 6.47 11.51 -6.92
CA VAL A 273 7.24 10.59 -7.79
C VAL A 273 8.69 11.05 -7.97
N GLY A 274 9.08 12.17 -7.38
CA GLY A 274 10.46 12.64 -7.40
C GLY A 274 10.65 13.99 -6.73
N ILE A 275 11.91 14.38 -6.60
CA ILE A 275 12.34 15.67 -6.05
C ILE A 275 13.42 16.23 -6.97
N GLN A 276 13.36 17.53 -7.26
CA GLN A 276 14.38 18.24 -8.02
C GLN A 276 14.96 19.37 -7.16
N ALA A 277 16.27 19.39 -6.99
CA ALA A 277 17.02 20.49 -6.39
C ALA A 277 17.60 21.38 -7.50
N LYS A 278 17.23 22.67 -7.52
CA LYS A 278 17.81 23.68 -8.42
C LYS A 278 18.83 24.53 -7.65
N HIS A 279 20.06 24.61 -8.17
CA HIS A 279 21.12 25.44 -7.62
C HIS A 279 20.94 26.89 -8.10
N GLN A 280 20.76 27.81 -7.15
CA GLN A 280 20.68 29.23 -7.44
C GLN A 280 22.08 29.87 -7.42
N LYS A 281 22.25 30.96 -8.18
CA LYS A 281 23.53 31.69 -8.32
C LYS A 281 24.09 32.26 -7.00
N ASN A 282 23.28 32.31 -5.95
CA ASN A 282 23.64 32.78 -4.60
C ASN A 282 24.07 31.64 -3.65
N GLY A 283 24.20 30.40 -4.16
CA GLY A 283 24.53 29.22 -3.35
C GLY A 283 23.34 28.59 -2.61
N LYS A 284 22.12 29.17 -2.71
CA LYS A 284 20.90 28.55 -2.16
C LYS A 284 20.37 27.46 -3.09
N GLN A 285 19.78 26.42 -2.50
CA GLN A 285 19.05 25.39 -3.24
C GLN A 285 17.54 25.62 -3.12
N GLN A 286 16.83 25.47 -4.24
CA GLN A 286 15.38 25.44 -4.29
C GLN A 286 14.92 24.01 -4.60
N TYR A 287 14.00 23.48 -3.81
CA TYR A 287 13.47 22.13 -4.00
C TYR A 287 12.06 22.17 -4.61
N ASN A 288 11.87 21.38 -5.65
CA ASN A 288 10.57 21.16 -6.28
C ASN A 288 10.16 19.70 -6.07
N LEU A 289 8.92 19.48 -5.62
CA LEU A 289 8.33 18.15 -5.57
C LEU A 289 7.72 17.82 -6.94
N LEU A 290 8.07 16.67 -7.49
CA LEU A 290 7.49 16.15 -8.73
C LEU A 290 6.30 15.29 -8.36
N ILE A 291 5.12 15.73 -8.76
CA ILE A 291 3.85 15.16 -8.31
C ILE A 291 3.12 14.53 -9.50
N SER A 292 2.68 13.28 -9.32
CA SER A 292 1.70 12.68 -10.23
C SER A 292 0.33 13.27 -9.90
N ILE A 293 -0.18 14.12 -10.80
CA ILE A 293 -1.44 14.82 -10.63
C ILE A 293 -2.56 13.91 -11.11
N LEU A 294 -3.54 13.66 -10.25
CA LEU A 294 -4.85 13.14 -10.66
C LEU A 294 -5.51 14.20 -11.53
N LEU A 295 -5.52 13.97 -12.85
CA LEU A 295 -6.36 14.73 -13.77
C LEU A 295 -7.75 14.11 -13.82
#